data_AF-T0PR65-F1
#
_entry.id   AF-T0PR65-F1
#
_cell.length_a   1.000
_cell.length_b   1.000
_cell.length_c   1.000
_cell.angle_alpha   90.00
_cell.angle_beta   90.00
_cell.angle_gamma   90.00
#
_symmetry.space_group_name_H-M   'P 1'
#
loop_
_entity.id
_entity.type
_entity.pdbx_description
1 polymer ?
#
loop_
_entity_poly.entity_id
_entity_poly.type
_entity_poly.pdbx_seq_one_letter_code
_entity_poly.pdbx_strand_id
1 'polypeptide(L)'
;MGDEPTKSKKPTYRFSVHTDIDLLEEVINVAPHDAPYGQTTARWEDVTSYMRTLHGEHLTVAGCRKRFDDLMAAFKTDTVKGLRASGTEEEMSQRYVLLEEMSDLLEAAADRKKASKTDKDKKTDKREPDAHRSRAAAQQGLKRKATTDDVPDEDDSAETLSKKSKGEDCAANDLASVLAAFTSMIESTNALKRDEIAAQREAVAVKKEELALSRRKLELEEQRLLFEKAERDERFEMEKAEREAQLEFMRRTIEMMQANLSNK
;
A
#
# COMPACT_ATOMS: atom_id res chain seq x y z
N MET A 1 -34.97 -42.73 28.50
CA MET A 1 -34.37 -42.40 27.20
C MET A 1 -34.49 -40.90 27.03
N GLY A 2 -33.38 -40.19 27.22
CA GLY A 2 -33.34 -38.73 27.03
C GLY A 2 -33.07 -38.45 25.56
N ASP A 3 -33.98 -37.72 24.92
CA ASP A 3 -33.80 -37.21 23.57
C ASP A 3 -33.05 -35.87 23.70
N GLU A 4 -31.77 -35.88 23.36
CA GLU A 4 -30.92 -34.69 23.34
C GLU A 4 -31.19 -33.91 22.04
N PRO A 5 -31.54 -32.61 22.09
CA PRO A 5 -31.72 -31.84 20.87
C PRO A 5 -30.36 -31.62 20.20
N THR A 6 -30.17 -32.27 19.06
CA THR A 6 -29.02 -32.07 18.17
C THR A 6 -28.94 -30.59 17.79
N LYS A 7 -27.92 -29.89 18.30
CA LYS A 7 -27.65 -28.48 17.97
C LYS A 7 -27.23 -28.40 16.50
N SER A 8 -28.15 -28.05 15.61
CA SER A 8 -27.82 -27.75 14.22
C SER A 8 -26.88 -26.54 14.19
N LYS A 9 -25.73 -26.68 13.51
CA LYS A 9 -24.77 -25.59 13.34
C LYS A 9 -25.46 -24.49 12.53
N LYS A 10 -25.45 -23.25 13.04
CA LYS A 10 -25.95 -22.09 12.29
C LYS A 10 -25.25 -22.06 10.93
N PRO A 11 -25.98 -21.94 9.82
CA PRO A 11 -25.38 -21.92 8.49
C PRO A 11 -24.44 -20.70 8.37
N THR A 12 -23.19 -20.95 8.00
CA THR A 12 -22.23 -19.90 7.69
C THR A 12 -22.72 -19.12 6.46
N TYR A 13 -22.78 -17.79 6.57
CA TYR A 13 -23.15 -16.93 5.45
C TYR A 13 -22.25 -17.19 4.23
N ARG A 14 -22.84 -17.27 3.04
CA ARG A 14 -22.15 -17.55 1.79
C ARG A 14 -22.02 -16.26 0.98
N PHE A 15 -20.81 -15.72 0.93
CA PHE A 15 -20.49 -14.54 0.11
C PHE A 15 -20.58 -14.85 -1.40
N SER A 16 -21.13 -13.90 -2.14
CA SER A 16 -21.21 -13.84 -3.60
C SER A 16 -20.33 -12.69 -4.12
N VAL A 17 -20.12 -12.60 -5.43
CA VAL A 17 -19.38 -11.45 -6.03
C VAL A 17 -20.08 -10.14 -5.70
N HIS A 18 -21.40 -10.07 -5.84
CA HIS A 18 -22.17 -8.87 -5.49
C HIS A 18 -22.03 -8.49 -4.01
N THR A 19 -22.10 -9.45 -3.09
CA THR A 19 -21.86 -9.18 -1.65
C THR A 19 -20.43 -8.73 -1.36
N ASP A 20 -19.44 -9.19 -2.15
CA ASP A 20 -18.05 -8.74 -2.01
C ASP A 20 -17.91 -7.27 -2.43
N ILE A 21 -18.61 -6.84 -3.49
CA ILE A 21 -18.65 -5.46 -3.97
C ILE A 21 -19.18 -4.54 -2.86
N ASP A 22 -20.38 -4.83 -2.35
CA ASP A 22 -20.99 -4.03 -1.27
C ASP A 22 -20.10 -3.97 -0.03
N LEU A 23 -19.43 -5.08 0.32
CA LEU A 23 -18.49 -5.13 1.43
C LEU A 23 -17.30 -4.20 1.19
N LEU A 24 -16.72 -4.21 -0.01
CA LEU A 24 -15.56 -3.38 -0.35
C LEU A 24 -15.92 -1.91 -0.37
N GLU A 25 -17.04 -1.53 -1.00
CA GLU A 25 -17.55 -0.16 -1.02
C GLU A 25 -17.73 0.38 0.41
N GLU A 26 -18.35 -0.41 1.29
CA GLU A 26 -18.57 0.02 2.67
C GLU A 26 -17.27 0.06 3.49
N VAL A 27 -16.30 -0.83 3.24
CA VAL A 27 -14.99 -0.77 3.89
C VAL A 27 -14.20 0.46 3.45
N ILE A 28 -14.31 0.87 2.19
CA ILE A 28 -13.74 2.13 1.68
C ILE A 28 -14.39 3.32 2.41
N ASN A 29 -15.72 3.35 2.47
CA ASN A 29 -16.51 4.42 3.08
C ASN A 29 -16.23 4.58 4.59
N VAL A 30 -16.25 3.49 5.36
CA VAL A 30 -16.07 3.53 6.82
C VAL A 30 -14.58 3.65 7.21
N ALA A 31 -13.68 3.25 6.32
CA ALA A 31 -12.23 3.21 6.51
C ALA A 31 -11.73 2.55 7.81
N PRO A 32 -12.09 1.28 8.13
CA PRO A 32 -11.62 0.60 9.36
C PRO A 32 -10.09 0.52 9.51
N HIS A 33 -9.35 0.56 8.39
CA HIS A 33 -7.89 0.46 8.34
C HIS A 33 -7.17 1.74 8.82
N ASP A 34 -7.84 2.89 8.69
CA ASP A 34 -7.37 4.21 9.12
C ASP A 34 -7.93 4.60 10.50
N ALA A 35 -8.66 3.69 11.15
CA ALA A 35 -9.24 3.93 12.46
C ALA A 35 -8.18 4.28 13.52
N PRO A 36 -8.47 5.22 14.43
CA PRO A 36 -7.62 5.49 15.59
C PRO A 36 -7.39 4.23 16.44
N TYR A 37 -6.32 4.23 17.22
CA TYR A 37 -6.00 3.12 18.12
C TYR A 37 -7.20 2.75 19.02
N GLY A 38 -7.56 1.47 19.02
CA GLY A 38 -8.70 0.93 19.79
C GLY A 38 -10.07 1.09 19.13
N GLN A 39 -10.20 1.81 18.00
CA GLN A 39 -11.49 2.05 17.34
C GLN A 39 -11.77 1.14 16.14
N THR A 40 -10.79 0.34 15.70
CA THR A 40 -10.95 -0.56 14.55
C THR A 40 -12.14 -1.51 14.69
N THR A 41 -12.40 -2.05 15.89
CA THR A 41 -13.54 -2.95 16.12
C THR A 41 -14.88 -2.24 15.89
N ALA A 42 -15.06 -1.03 16.42
CA ALA A 42 -16.28 -0.25 16.22
C ALA A 42 -16.52 0.06 14.74
N ARG A 43 -15.46 0.41 13.99
CA ARG A 43 -15.56 0.63 12.54
C ARG A 43 -15.99 -0.64 11.78
N TRP A 44 -15.50 -1.81 12.19
CA TRP A 44 -15.98 -3.07 11.61
C TRP A 44 -17.42 -3.41 12.01
N GLU A 45 -17.87 -2.98 13.19
CA GLU A 45 -19.29 -3.08 13.59
C GLU A 45 -20.18 -2.21 12.70
N ASP A 46 -19.77 -0.99 12.37
CA ASP A 46 -20.48 -0.09 11.44
C ASP A 46 -20.63 -0.72 10.05
N VAL A 47 -19.52 -1.21 9.47
CA VAL A 47 -19.52 -1.94 8.17
C VAL A 47 -20.50 -3.11 8.22
N THR A 48 -20.46 -3.90 9.29
CA THR A 48 -21.31 -5.08 9.43
C THR A 48 -22.78 -4.70 9.63
N SER A 49 -23.05 -3.59 10.32
CA SER A 49 -24.39 -3.06 10.50
C SER A 49 -25.01 -2.73 9.15
N TYR A 50 -24.30 -1.97 8.31
CA TYR A 50 -24.72 -1.66 6.95
C TYR A 50 -24.93 -2.92 6.12
N MET A 51 -23.95 -3.83 6.12
CA MET A 51 -24.05 -5.08 5.37
C MET A 51 -25.25 -5.95 5.80
N ARG A 52 -25.64 -5.93 7.08
CA ARG A 52 -26.85 -6.63 7.55
C ARG A 52 -28.14 -6.00 7.03
N THR A 53 -28.16 -4.69 6.77
CA THR A 53 -29.33 -4.04 6.16
C THR A 53 -29.58 -4.51 4.72
N LEU A 54 -28.50 -4.84 3.99
CA LEU A 54 -28.57 -5.31 2.60
C LEU A 54 -28.76 -6.83 2.49
N HIS A 55 -28.01 -7.60 3.27
CA HIS A 55 -27.86 -9.05 3.10
C HIS A 55 -28.43 -9.89 4.24
N GLY A 56 -29.00 -9.25 5.26
CA GLY A 56 -29.67 -9.89 6.40
C GLY A 56 -28.77 -10.17 7.61
N GLU A 57 -29.40 -10.54 8.73
CA GLU A 57 -28.78 -10.61 10.06
C GLU A 57 -27.71 -11.70 10.24
N HIS A 58 -27.58 -12.62 9.28
CA HIS A 58 -26.63 -13.72 9.35
C HIS A 58 -25.16 -13.29 9.19
N LEU A 59 -24.92 -12.05 8.73
CA LEU A 59 -23.59 -11.48 8.67
C LEU A 59 -23.05 -11.12 10.06
N THR A 60 -21.78 -11.48 10.26
CA THR A 60 -21.07 -11.25 11.52
C THR A 60 -19.84 -10.40 11.25
N VAL A 61 -19.41 -9.64 12.27
CA VAL A 61 -18.23 -8.76 12.19
C VAL A 61 -16.99 -9.55 11.82
N ALA A 62 -16.80 -10.71 12.46
CA ALA A 62 -15.71 -11.62 12.14
C ALA A 62 -15.80 -12.17 10.71
N GLY A 63 -17.02 -12.44 10.22
CA GLY A 63 -17.26 -12.91 8.86
C GLY A 63 -16.91 -11.87 7.79
N CYS A 64 -17.39 -10.64 7.93
CA CYS A 64 -17.08 -9.53 7.03
C CYS A 64 -15.58 -9.23 7.01
N ARG A 65 -14.95 -9.13 8.18
CA ARG A 65 -13.50 -8.89 8.28
C ARG A 65 -12.69 -10.02 7.64
N LYS A 66 -12.99 -11.27 7.97
CA LYS A 66 -12.31 -12.42 7.39
C LYS A 66 -12.47 -12.45 5.87
N ARG A 67 -13.68 -12.16 5.36
CA ARG A 67 -13.92 -12.13 3.91
C ARG A 67 -13.10 -11.05 3.22
N PHE A 68 -13.04 -9.85 3.80
CA PHE A 68 -12.18 -8.78 3.31
C PHE A 68 -10.70 -9.20 3.30
N ASP A 69 -10.19 -9.79 4.38
CA ASP A 69 -8.81 -10.26 4.45
C ASP A 69 -8.51 -11.33 3.38
N ASP A 70 -9.44 -12.28 3.18
CA ASP A 70 -9.34 -13.32 2.13
C ASP A 70 -9.32 -12.70 0.72
N LEU A 71 -10.15 -11.67 0.47
CA LEU A 71 -10.18 -10.94 -0.81
C LEU A 71 -8.87 -10.19 -1.07
N MET A 72 -8.36 -9.46 -0.08
CA MET A 72 -7.08 -8.75 -0.20
C MET A 72 -5.89 -9.71 -0.38
N ALA A 73 -5.91 -10.86 0.29
CA ALA A 73 -4.88 -11.89 0.11
C ALA A 73 -4.93 -12.52 -1.30
N ALA A 74 -6.13 -12.81 -1.80
CA ALA A 74 -6.30 -13.31 -3.16
C ALA A 74 -5.89 -12.28 -4.22
N PHE A 75 -6.19 -10.99 -4.00
CA PHE A 75 -5.79 -9.89 -4.89
C PHE A 75 -4.27 -9.78 -5.01
N LYS A 76 -3.57 -9.79 -3.88
CA LYS A 76 -2.09 -9.74 -3.85
C LYS A 76 -1.39 -10.91 -4.53
N THR A 77 -2.11 -12.02 -4.75
CA THR A 77 -1.58 -13.22 -5.42
C THR A 77 -2.17 -13.43 -6.82
N ASP A 78 -2.95 -12.45 -7.32
CA ASP A 78 -3.69 -12.54 -8.58
C ASP A 78 -4.59 -13.79 -8.70
N THR A 79 -5.15 -14.23 -7.57
CA THR A 79 -6.02 -15.43 -7.49
C THR A 79 -7.50 -15.09 -7.24
N VAL A 80 -7.91 -13.84 -7.39
CA VAL A 80 -9.30 -13.38 -7.12
C VAL A 80 -10.31 -14.09 -8.03
N LYS A 81 -9.97 -14.35 -9.30
CA LYS A 81 -10.77 -15.16 -10.23
C LYS A 81 -11.03 -16.59 -9.72
N GLY A 82 -10.14 -17.13 -8.88
CA GLY A 82 -10.29 -18.45 -8.25
C GLY A 82 -11.30 -18.47 -7.08
N LEU A 83 -11.69 -17.31 -6.55
CA LEU A 83 -12.74 -17.22 -5.52
C LEU A 83 -14.12 -17.32 -6.17
N ARG A 84 -14.85 -18.42 -5.87
CA ARG A 84 -16.27 -18.69 -6.25
C ARG A 84 -16.73 -17.87 -7.48
N ALA A 85 -16.46 -18.38 -8.68
CA ALA A 85 -16.72 -17.73 -9.96
C ALA A 85 -18.22 -17.67 -10.34
N SER A 86 -19.02 -16.95 -9.56
CA SER A 86 -20.40 -16.61 -9.92
C SER A 86 -20.59 -15.09 -9.80
N GLY A 87 -20.69 -14.42 -10.94
CA GLY A 87 -20.92 -12.99 -11.11
C GLY A 87 -20.83 -12.64 -12.60
N THR A 88 -21.38 -11.51 -13.03
CA THR A 88 -21.19 -11.05 -14.40
C THR A 88 -19.77 -10.51 -14.61
N GLU A 89 -19.36 -10.33 -15.87
CA GLU A 89 -18.04 -9.75 -16.18
C GLU A 89 -17.90 -8.34 -15.61
N GLU A 90 -18.98 -7.57 -15.63
CA GLU A 90 -19.07 -6.22 -15.07
C GLU A 90 -18.88 -6.23 -13.56
N GLU A 91 -19.57 -7.13 -12.84
CA GLU A 91 -19.42 -7.28 -11.38
C GLU A 91 -18.00 -7.73 -11.00
N MET A 92 -17.42 -8.66 -11.75
CA MET A 92 -16.03 -9.08 -11.52
C MET A 92 -15.07 -7.92 -11.71
N SER A 93 -15.24 -7.14 -12.78
CA SER A 93 -14.42 -5.96 -13.08
C SER A 93 -14.56 -4.88 -12.00
N GLN A 94 -15.77 -4.57 -11.56
CA GLN A 94 -16.03 -3.62 -10.47
C GLN A 94 -15.32 -4.05 -9.18
N ARG A 95 -15.43 -5.34 -8.82
CA ARG A 95 -14.73 -5.87 -7.64
C ARG A 95 -13.21 -5.71 -7.77
N TYR A 96 -12.65 -5.90 -8.96
CA TYR A 96 -11.21 -5.70 -9.20
C TYR A 96 -10.80 -4.24 -8.99
N VAL A 97 -11.55 -3.27 -9.52
CA VAL A 97 -11.29 -1.84 -9.33
C VAL A 97 -11.33 -1.46 -7.85
N LEU A 98 -12.34 -1.93 -7.11
CA LEU A 98 -12.46 -1.66 -5.67
C LEU A 98 -11.30 -2.28 -4.85
N LEU A 99 -10.81 -3.45 -5.25
CA LEU A 99 -9.65 -4.08 -4.61
C LEU A 99 -8.35 -3.33 -4.87
N GLU A 100 -8.18 -2.78 -6.07
CA GLU A 100 -7.06 -1.90 -6.41
C GLU A 100 -7.08 -0.62 -5.57
N GLU A 101 -8.21 0.08 -5.53
CA GLU A 101 -8.40 1.27 -4.68
C GLU A 101 -8.12 0.95 -3.21
N MET A 102 -8.62 -0.19 -2.71
CA MET A 102 -8.34 -0.60 -1.33
C MET A 102 -6.87 -0.91 -1.08
N SER A 103 -6.15 -1.46 -2.06
CA SER A 103 -4.71 -1.70 -1.95
C SER A 103 -3.96 -0.38 -1.78
N ASP A 104 -4.28 0.62 -2.60
CA ASP A 104 -3.67 1.95 -2.56
C ASP A 104 -3.96 2.67 -1.24
N LEU A 105 -5.21 2.60 -0.75
CA LEU A 105 -5.61 3.18 0.54
C LEU A 105 -4.86 2.54 1.71
N LEU A 106 -4.67 1.22 1.70
CA LEU A 106 -3.90 0.50 2.73
C LEU A 106 -2.42 0.87 2.70
N GLU A 107 -1.81 0.98 1.52
CA GLU A 107 -0.42 1.40 1.38
C GLU A 107 -0.23 2.84 1.88
N ALA A 108 -1.10 3.75 1.46
CA ALA A 108 -1.09 5.13 1.92
C ALA A 108 -1.26 5.23 3.46
N ALA A 109 -2.15 4.43 4.05
CA ALA A 109 -2.33 4.37 5.50
C ALA A 109 -1.10 3.82 6.23
N ALA A 110 -0.43 2.81 5.67
CA ALA A 110 0.80 2.28 6.22
C ALA A 110 1.93 3.32 6.20
N ASP A 111 2.05 4.09 5.13
CA ASP A 111 3.07 5.13 5.01
C ASP A 111 2.81 6.31 5.94
N ARG A 112 1.56 6.73 6.12
CA ARG A 112 1.17 7.71 7.15
C ARG A 112 1.56 7.23 8.56
N LYS A 113 1.31 5.95 8.88
CA LYS A 113 1.69 5.36 10.17
C LYS A 113 3.22 5.34 10.35
N LYS A 114 3.99 4.98 9.33
CA LYS A 114 5.47 5.03 9.37
C LYS A 114 5.97 6.46 9.59
N ALA A 115 5.47 7.44 8.83
CA ALA A 115 5.87 8.84 8.96
C ALA A 115 5.62 9.38 10.37
N SER A 116 4.46 9.08 10.96
CA SER A 116 4.11 9.50 12.33
C SER A 116 5.04 8.90 13.41
N LYS A 117 5.52 7.67 13.19
CA LYS A 117 6.47 7.01 14.10
C LYS A 117 7.85 7.64 14.01
N THR A 118 8.34 7.88 12.79
CA THR A 118 9.64 8.53 12.56
C THR A 118 9.71 9.93 13.17
N ASP A 119 8.62 10.70 13.11
CA ASP A 119 8.55 12.02 13.75
C ASP A 119 8.51 11.94 15.28
N LYS A 120 7.84 10.93 15.83
CA LYS A 120 7.85 10.67 17.27
C LYS A 120 9.25 10.29 17.76
N ASP A 121 9.94 9.40 17.04
CA ASP A 121 11.29 8.94 17.37
C ASP A 121 12.31 10.09 17.31
N LYS A 122 12.23 10.97 16.30
CA LYS A 122 13.03 12.21 16.23
C LYS A 122 12.76 13.16 17.38
N LYS A 123 11.52 13.22 17.89
CA LYS A 123 11.16 14.12 19.01
C LYS A 123 11.64 13.56 20.36
N THR A 124 11.62 12.25 20.55
CA THR A 124 12.21 11.60 21.73
C THR A 124 13.73 11.69 21.73
N ASP A 125 14.36 11.48 20.57
CA ASP A 125 15.81 11.58 20.39
C ASP A 125 16.34 13.02 20.52
N LYS A 126 15.51 14.05 20.32
CA LYS A 126 15.88 15.43 20.68
C LYS A 126 15.72 15.75 22.16
N ARG A 127 14.84 15.04 22.88
CA ARG A 127 14.54 15.30 24.30
C ARG A 127 15.55 14.64 25.24
N GLU A 128 16.11 13.50 24.86
CA GLU A 128 17.15 12.81 25.61
C GLU A 128 18.49 13.56 25.71
N PRO A 129 19.07 14.13 24.62
CA PRO A 129 20.29 14.92 24.69
C PRO A 129 20.07 16.22 25.47
N ASP A 130 18.86 16.80 25.43
CA ASP A 130 18.54 18.00 26.20
C ASP A 130 18.45 17.70 27.72
N ALA A 131 17.90 16.54 28.09
CA ALA A 131 17.88 16.05 29.48
C ALA A 131 19.30 15.67 29.98
N HIS A 132 20.15 15.11 29.12
CA HIS A 132 21.55 14.83 29.46
C HIS A 132 22.38 16.10 29.60
N ARG A 133 22.17 17.08 28.73
CA ARG A 133 22.87 18.38 28.75
C ARG A 133 22.51 19.21 29.97
N SER A 134 21.25 19.20 30.39
CA SER A 134 20.78 19.87 31.62
C SER A 134 21.32 19.22 32.90
N ARG A 135 21.44 17.88 32.96
CA ARG A 135 22.11 17.18 34.07
C ARG A 135 23.61 17.50 34.15
N ALA A 136 24.31 17.52 33.02
CA ALA A 136 25.73 17.85 32.97
C ALA A 136 26.01 19.30 33.40
N ALA A 137 25.17 20.25 32.99
CA ALA A 137 25.28 21.66 33.37
C ALA A 137 25.08 21.87 34.89
N ALA A 138 24.13 21.17 35.50
CA ALA A 138 23.90 21.24 36.95
C ALA A 138 25.13 20.72 37.75
N GLN A 139 25.78 19.64 37.30
CA GLN A 139 26.97 19.11 37.98
C GLN A 139 28.22 19.98 37.82
N GLN A 140 28.31 20.80 36.76
CA GLN A 140 29.41 21.77 36.59
C GLN A 140 29.21 23.04 37.43
N GLY A 141 27.98 23.38 37.84
CA GLY A 141 27.70 24.50 38.73
C GLY A 141 28.14 24.28 40.18
N LEU A 142 28.16 23.02 40.65
CA LEU A 142 28.57 22.69 42.03
C LEU A 142 30.10 22.70 42.24
N LYS A 143 30.90 22.58 41.17
CA LYS A 143 32.37 22.52 41.28
C LYS A 143 33.06 23.88 41.45
N ARG A 144 32.32 24.99 41.45
CA ARG A 144 32.88 26.35 41.63
C ARG A 144 32.57 26.99 42.99
N LYS A 145 32.12 26.21 43.98
CA LYS A 145 31.80 26.72 45.33
C LYS A 145 32.42 25.91 46.48
N ALA A 146 33.65 25.48 46.27
CA ALA A 146 34.61 25.06 47.30
C ALA A 146 35.97 25.35 46.65
N THR A 147 36.64 26.48 46.87
CA THR A 147 37.22 26.93 48.13
C THR A 147 37.52 28.43 48.02
N THR A 148 36.97 29.26 48.90
CA THR A 148 37.49 30.60 49.19
C THR A 148 37.62 30.67 50.70
N ASP A 149 38.85 30.55 51.21
CA ASP A 149 39.38 31.41 52.28
C ASP A 149 40.87 31.13 52.53
N ASP A 150 41.61 32.24 52.63
CA ASP A 150 42.77 32.52 53.51
C ASP A 150 44.13 32.89 52.86
N VAL A 151 44.37 34.23 52.80
CA VAL A 151 45.52 35.09 53.20
C VAL A 151 46.99 34.73 52.77
N PRO A 152 47.85 35.74 52.43
CA PRO A 152 49.16 35.56 51.77
C PRO A 152 50.35 35.60 52.74
N ASP A 153 51.50 34.99 52.38
CA ASP A 153 52.81 35.34 52.96
C ASP A 153 53.99 34.95 52.04
N GLU A 154 55.09 35.69 52.22
CA GLU A 154 56.27 35.80 51.36
C GLU A 154 57.33 34.66 51.46
N ASP A 155 58.13 34.60 50.40
CA ASP A 155 59.59 34.40 50.33
C ASP A 155 60.28 33.00 50.34
N ASP A 156 61.27 32.98 49.44
CA ASP A 156 62.59 32.35 49.39
C ASP A 156 62.85 30.91 48.89
N SER A 157 63.68 30.91 47.83
CA SER A 157 64.77 30.00 47.43
C SER A 157 64.70 28.48 47.65
N ALA A 158 64.82 27.73 46.55
CA ALA A 158 66.08 27.08 46.14
C ALA A 158 65.82 25.87 45.20
N GLU A 159 66.75 25.69 44.26
CA GLU A 159 66.78 24.67 43.20
C GLU A 159 66.54 23.22 43.68
N THR A 160 66.02 22.36 42.78
CA THR A 160 66.83 21.34 42.08
C THR A 160 65.99 20.27 41.34
N LEU A 161 66.55 19.80 40.21
CA LEU A 161 66.46 18.44 39.60
C LEU A 161 65.28 18.07 38.68
N SER A 162 65.55 18.25 37.38
CA SER A 162 65.46 17.24 36.31
C SER A 162 64.40 16.12 36.41
N LYS A 163 63.32 16.23 35.61
CA LYS A 163 62.61 15.05 35.09
C LYS A 163 61.84 15.30 33.79
N LYS A 164 62.49 14.90 32.70
CA LYS A 164 61.97 14.13 31.56
C LYS A 164 60.57 14.48 31.04
N SER A 165 60.58 15.18 29.92
CA SER A 165 59.52 15.22 28.91
C SER A 165 59.01 13.82 28.55
N LYS A 166 57.72 13.56 28.84
CA LYS A 166 56.89 12.59 28.12
C LYS A 166 55.43 12.74 28.55
N GLY A 167 54.64 13.47 27.78
CA GLY A 167 53.21 13.68 28.10
C GLY A 167 52.34 14.21 26.97
N GLU A 168 52.90 14.74 25.88
CA GLU A 168 52.10 15.34 24.80
C GLU A 168 51.78 14.39 23.63
N ASP A 169 52.55 13.30 23.47
CA ASP A 169 52.37 12.37 22.34
C ASP A 169 51.14 11.45 22.46
N CYS A 170 50.57 11.24 23.65
CA CYS A 170 49.42 10.33 23.79
C CYS A 170 48.09 11.01 23.39
N ALA A 171 47.91 12.30 23.71
CA ALA A 171 46.67 13.01 23.45
C ALA A 171 46.48 13.37 21.96
N ALA A 172 47.57 13.69 21.26
CA ALA A 172 47.55 13.96 19.82
C ALA A 172 47.27 12.69 18.98
N ASN A 173 47.81 11.54 19.40
CA ASN A 173 47.54 10.24 18.76
C ASN A 173 46.09 9.79 18.95
N ASP A 174 45.49 10.07 20.11
CA ASP A 174 44.10 9.74 20.40
C ASP A 174 43.13 10.60 19.56
N LEU A 175 43.40 11.90 19.43
CA LEU A 175 42.61 12.79 18.57
C LEU A 175 42.73 12.43 17.08
N ALA A 176 43.94 12.10 16.60
CA ALA A 176 44.15 11.65 15.22
C ALA A 176 43.42 10.34 14.92
N SER A 177 43.39 9.41 15.88
CA SER A 177 42.64 8.15 15.77
C SER A 177 41.13 8.40 15.67
N VAL A 178 40.59 9.29 16.51
CA VAL A 178 39.17 9.67 16.49
C VAL A 178 38.79 10.35 15.17
N LEU A 179 39.63 11.25 14.64
CA LEU A 179 39.39 11.90 13.34
C LEU A 179 39.47 10.92 12.16
N ALA A 180 40.37 9.94 12.21
CA ALA A 180 40.44 8.89 11.20
C ALA A 180 39.19 8.00 11.23
N ALA A 181 38.69 7.64 12.43
CA ALA A 181 37.45 6.90 12.59
C ALA A 181 36.23 7.67 12.06
N PHE A 182 36.15 8.98 12.32
CA PHE A 182 35.08 9.83 11.81
C PHE A 182 35.12 9.97 10.28
N THR A 183 36.31 10.14 9.72
CA THR A 183 36.51 10.21 8.26
C THR A 183 36.10 8.90 7.59
N SER A 184 36.50 7.76 8.17
CA SER A 184 36.07 6.43 7.72
C SER A 184 34.54 6.24 7.78
N MET A 185 33.90 6.74 8.84
CA MET A 185 32.44 6.68 9.00
C MET A 185 31.72 7.53 7.94
N ILE A 186 32.24 8.71 7.59
CA ILE A 186 31.69 9.56 6.51
C ILE A 186 31.84 8.87 5.16
N GLU A 187 32.99 8.28 4.87
CA GLU A 187 33.24 7.58 3.60
C GLU A 187 32.33 6.37 3.44
N SER A 188 32.14 5.58 4.50
CA SER A 188 31.20 4.46 4.54
C SER A 188 29.76 4.93 4.33
N THR A 189 29.35 6.00 4.99
CA THR A 189 28.01 6.59 4.82
C THR A 189 27.78 7.09 3.39
N ASN A 190 28.80 7.69 2.77
CA ASN A 190 28.72 8.15 1.38
C ASN A 190 28.72 7.00 0.38
N ALA A 191 29.40 5.89 0.68
CA ALA A 191 29.34 4.67 -0.14
C ALA A 191 27.93 4.07 -0.12
N LEU A 192 27.34 3.91 1.06
CA LEU A 192 25.97 3.39 1.21
C LEU A 192 24.94 4.24 0.46
N LYS A 193 25.05 5.58 0.54
CA LYS A 193 24.18 6.49 -0.22
C LYS A 193 24.34 6.35 -1.74
N ARG A 194 25.56 6.11 -2.22
CA ARG A 194 25.82 5.89 -3.65
C ARG A 194 25.18 4.58 -4.12
N ASP A 195 25.32 3.52 -3.34
CA ASP A 195 24.74 2.21 -3.65
C ASP A 195 23.20 2.26 -3.61
N GLU A 196 22.63 2.97 -2.64
CA GLU A 196 21.18 3.20 -2.55
C GLU A 196 20.65 3.98 -3.78
N ILE A 197 21.35 5.03 -4.20
CA ILE A 197 20.99 5.80 -5.40
C ILE A 197 21.11 4.93 -6.66
N ALA A 198 22.13 4.07 -6.75
CA ALA A 198 22.31 3.16 -7.87
C ALA A 198 21.15 2.15 -7.94
N ALA A 199 20.80 1.51 -6.81
CA ALA A 199 19.67 0.59 -6.72
C ALA A 199 18.33 1.27 -7.07
N GLN A 200 18.12 2.51 -6.61
CA GLN A 200 16.92 3.28 -6.96
C GLN A 200 16.86 3.58 -8.48
N ARG A 201 17.99 3.91 -9.11
CA ARG A 201 18.04 4.16 -10.56
C ARG A 201 17.75 2.89 -11.37
N GLU A 202 18.29 1.75 -10.96
CA GLU A 202 17.99 0.46 -11.60
C GLU A 202 16.51 0.10 -11.44
N ALA A 203 15.93 0.25 -10.24
CA ALA A 203 14.50 0.03 -10.02
C ALA A 203 13.62 0.94 -10.90
N VAL A 204 14.00 2.21 -11.06
CA VAL A 204 13.30 3.14 -11.96
C VAL A 204 13.46 2.73 -13.43
N ALA A 205 14.61 2.21 -13.84
CA ALA A 205 14.82 1.74 -15.21
C ALA A 205 13.92 0.52 -15.52
N VAL A 206 13.88 -0.47 -14.62
CA VAL A 206 13.00 -1.64 -14.76
C VAL A 206 11.52 -1.22 -14.84
N LYS A 207 11.07 -0.33 -13.96
CA LYS A 207 9.69 0.20 -14.01
C LYS A 207 9.37 0.92 -15.33
N LYS A 208 10.34 1.65 -15.90
CA LYS A 208 10.14 2.31 -17.21
C LYS A 208 10.01 1.30 -18.35
N GLU A 209 10.80 0.24 -18.34
CA GLU A 209 10.71 -0.83 -19.33
C GLU A 209 9.38 -1.59 -19.21
N GLU A 210 8.95 -1.91 -18.00
CA GLU A 210 7.66 -2.54 -17.74
C GLU A 210 6.47 -1.68 -18.20
N LEU A 211 6.52 -0.37 -17.94
CA LEU A 211 5.52 0.58 -18.45
C LEU A 211 5.52 0.65 -19.97
N ALA A 212 6.69 0.61 -20.62
CA ALA A 212 6.79 0.61 -22.08
C ALA A 212 6.19 -0.67 -22.68
N LEU A 213 6.47 -1.84 -22.09
CA LEU A 213 5.87 -3.11 -22.49
C LEU A 213 4.36 -3.12 -22.30
N SER A 214 3.87 -2.57 -21.19
CA SER A 214 2.44 -2.48 -20.89
C SER A 214 1.71 -1.60 -21.88
N ARG A 215 2.28 -0.44 -22.25
CA ARG A 215 1.72 0.43 -23.31
C ARG A 215 1.63 -0.28 -24.65
N ARG A 216 2.66 -1.02 -25.05
CA ARG A 216 2.66 -1.77 -26.31
C ARG A 216 1.62 -2.90 -26.31
N LYS A 217 1.42 -3.57 -25.17
CA LYS A 217 0.36 -4.59 -25.04
C LYS A 217 -1.02 -3.98 -25.21
N LEU A 218 -1.26 -2.84 -24.58
CA LEU A 218 -2.53 -2.11 -24.67
C LEU A 218 -2.82 -1.68 -26.12
N GLU A 219 -1.83 -1.14 -26.83
CA GLU A 219 -1.97 -0.78 -28.25
C GLU A 219 -2.33 -1.99 -29.13
N LEU A 220 -1.72 -3.15 -28.90
CA LEU A 220 -2.04 -4.38 -29.64
C LEU A 220 -3.44 -4.90 -29.33
N GLU A 221 -3.90 -4.74 -28.08
CA GLU A 221 -5.24 -5.14 -27.65
C GLU A 221 -6.31 -4.23 -28.28
N GLU A 222 -6.08 -2.91 -28.31
CA GLU A 222 -6.94 -1.96 -29.03
C GLU A 222 -7.05 -2.30 -30.52
N GLN A 223 -5.92 -2.59 -31.17
CA GLN A 223 -5.92 -3.02 -32.58
C GLN A 223 -6.71 -4.31 -32.80
N ARG A 224 -6.59 -5.27 -31.89
CA ARG A 224 -7.35 -6.53 -31.96
C ARG A 224 -8.85 -6.27 -31.83
N LEU A 225 -9.26 -5.44 -30.89
CA LEU A 225 -10.68 -5.09 -30.69
C LEU A 225 -11.26 -4.36 -31.91
N LEU A 226 -10.49 -3.46 -32.52
CA LEU A 226 -10.91 -2.78 -33.75
C LEU A 226 -11.10 -3.78 -34.91
N PHE A 227 -10.19 -4.73 -35.06
CA PHE A 227 -10.31 -5.78 -36.07
C PHE A 227 -11.53 -6.67 -35.82
N GLU A 228 -11.74 -7.10 -34.58
CA GLU A 228 -12.87 -7.95 -34.20
C GLU A 228 -14.22 -7.23 -34.38
N LYS A 229 -14.25 -5.92 -34.11
CA LYS A 229 -15.43 -5.08 -34.38
C LYS A 229 -15.69 -4.97 -35.88
N ALA A 230 -14.66 -4.68 -36.68
CA ALA A 230 -14.79 -4.59 -38.13
C ALA A 230 -15.29 -5.91 -38.75
N GLU A 231 -14.77 -7.05 -38.28
CA GLU A 231 -15.24 -8.36 -38.75
C GLU A 231 -16.72 -8.61 -38.41
N ARG A 232 -17.17 -8.21 -37.21
CA ARG A 232 -18.58 -8.31 -36.84
C ARG A 232 -19.46 -7.40 -37.70
N ASP A 233 -19.02 -6.17 -37.95
CA ASP A 233 -19.75 -5.20 -38.75
C ASP A 233 -19.86 -5.70 -40.22
N GLU A 234 -18.79 -6.27 -40.79
CA GLU A 234 -18.82 -6.88 -42.12
C GLU A 234 -19.76 -8.10 -42.18
N ARG A 235 -19.73 -8.96 -41.17
CA ARG A 235 -20.67 -10.11 -41.08
C ARG A 235 -22.12 -9.65 -41.02
N PHE A 236 -22.40 -8.61 -40.24
CA PHE A 236 -23.73 -8.04 -40.12
C PHE A 236 -24.21 -7.43 -41.44
N GLU A 237 -23.36 -6.68 -42.13
CA GLU A 237 -23.70 -6.11 -43.44
C GLU A 237 -23.92 -7.20 -44.51
N MET A 238 -23.13 -8.28 -44.49
CA MET A 238 -23.39 -9.43 -45.37
C MET A 238 -24.74 -10.11 -45.08
N GLU A 239 -25.08 -10.36 -43.82
CA GLU A 239 -26.38 -10.95 -43.45
C GLU A 239 -27.54 -10.03 -43.87
N LYS A 240 -27.38 -8.73 -43.67
CA LYS A 240 -28.37 -7.73 -44.07
C LYS A 240 -28.56 -7.71 -45.58
N ALA A 241 -27.47 -7.69 -46.36
CA ALA A 241 -27.52 -7.74 -47.82
C ALA A 241 -28.18 -9.04 -48.32
N GLU A 242 -27.89 -10.17 -47.70
CA GLU A 242 -28.53 -11.45 -48.03
C GLU A 242 -30.05 -11.40 -47.76
N ARG A 243 -30.46 -10.90 -46.60
CA ARG A 243 -31.89 -10.73 -46.27
C ARG A 243 -32.59 -9.77 -47.23
N GLU A 244 -31.96 -8.67 -47.60
CA GLU A 244 -32.51 -7.72 -48.56
C GLU A 244 -32.69 -8.36 -49.95
N ALA A 245 -31.71 -9.14 -50.41
CA ALA A 245 -31.81 -9.89 -51.67
C ALA A 245 -32.93 -10.94 -51.65
N GLN A 246 -33.09 -11.66 -50.53
CA GLN A 246 -34.21 -12.61 -50.35
C GLN A 246 -35.56 -11.89 -50.42
N LEU A 247 -35.70 -10.74 -49.74
CA LEU A 247 -36.94 -9.94 -49.77
C LEU A 247 -37.22 -9.37 -51.17
N GLU A 248 -36.20 -8.95 -51.90
CA GLU A 248 -36.34 -8.47 -53.27
C GLU A 248 -36.80 -9.59 -54.21
N PHE A 249 -36.23 -10.80 -54.07
CA PHE A 249 -36.66 -11.96 -54.82
C PHE A 249 -38.15 -12.29 -54.56
N MET A 250 -38.57 -12.26 -53.29
CA MET A 250 -39.98 -12.46 -52.93
C MET A 250 -40.89 -11.39 -53.53
N ARG A 251 -40.51 -10.10 -53.46
CA ARG A 251 -41.26 -8.99 -54.06
C ARG A 251 -41.46 -9.16 -55.57
N ARG A 252 -40.37 -9.43 -56.31
CA ARG A 252 -40.44 -9.67 -57.76
C ARG A 252 -41.33 -10.86 -58.11
N THR A 253 -41.30 -11.92 -57.31
CA THR A 253 -42.16 -13.09 -57.51
C THR A 253 -43.64 -12.74 -57.33
N ILE A 254 -43.98 -11.95 -56.31
CA ILE A 254 -45.35 -11.47 -56.08
C ILE A 254 -45.82 -10.58 -57.23
N GLU A 255 -44.99 -9.63 -57.68
CA GLU A 255 -45.30 -8.75 -58.81
C GLU A 255 -45.59 -9.54 -60.09
N MET A 256 -44.79 -10.57 -60.39
CA MET A 256 -45.02 -11.45 -61.54
C MET A 256 -46.34 -12.22 -61.41
N MET A 257 -46.67 -12.74 -60.22
CA MET A 257 -47.96 -13.41 -59.99
C MET A 257 -49.14 -12.45 -60.17
N GLN A 258 -49.03 -11.21 -59.69
CA GLN A 258 -50.06 -10.18 -59.84
C GLN A 258 -50.23 -9.76 -61.31
N ALA A 259 -49.15 -9.57 -62.06
CA ALA A 259 -49.21 -9.25 -63.49
C ALA A 259 -49.91 -10.35 -64.31
N ASN A 260 -49.64 -11.62 -63.97
CA ASN A 260 -50.30 -12.76 -64.60
C ASN A 260 -51.81 -12.86 -64.25
N LEU A 261 -52.22 -12.38 -63.08
CA LEU A 261 -53.63 -12.31 -62.67
C LEU A 261 -54.36 -11.14 -63.34
N SER A 262 -53.71 -10.00 -63.53
CA SER A 262 -54.31 -8.81 -64.18
C SER A 262 -54.46 -8.94 -65.71
N ASN A 263 -53.78 -9.89 -66.35
CA ASN A 263 -53.84 -10.14 -67.80
C ASN A 263 -54.88 -11.22 -68.19
N LYS A 264 -55.74 -11.66 -67.27
CA LYS A 264 -56.90 -12.52 -67.52
C LYS A 264 -58.19 -11.74 -67.33
#